data_AF-A0A316R4D0-F1
#
_entry.id   AF-A0A316R4D0-F1
#
_cell.length_a   1.000
_cell.length_b   1.000
_cell.length_c   1.000
_cell.angle_alpha   90.00
_cell.angle_beta   90.00
_cell.angle_gamma   90.00
#
_symmetry.space_group_name_H-M   'P 1'
#
loop_
_entity.id
_entity.type
_entity.pdbx_description
1 polymer ?
#
loop_
_entity_poly.entity_id
_entity_poly.type
_entity_poly.pdbx_seq_one_letter_code
_entity_poly.pdbx_strand_id
1 'polypeptide(L)'
;MINGRDTVIAEDKNTCFKIVVFADSLGCQPCNLRLGELGLKVREIKYINENVHFVIIVQNSDYHSFEHDAHHNIPDFPFVYDPTGLFLTVNDLPDDNRFHSFLLDRNNKILLVGNPLGNDNLWELYKRQIRELTAKE
;
A
#
# COMPACT_ATOMS: atom_id res chain seq x y z
N MET A 1 2.38 -12.73 19.23
CA MET A 1 2.82 -11.52 19.96
C MET A 1 4.31 -11.35 19.76
N ILE A 2 4.70 -10.45 18.87
CA ILE A 2 6.09 -9.97 18.73
C ILE A 2 6.01 -8.56 18.12
N ASN A 3 6.51 -7.57 18.86
CA ASN A 3 6.74 -6.17 18.51
C ASN A 3 5.62 -5.12 18.48
N GLY A 4 4.45 -5.35 19.09
CA GLY A 4 3.65 -4.26 19.70
C GLY A 4 3.19 -3.08 18.82
N ARG A 5 3.38 -3.14 17.50
CA ARG A 5 2.70 -2.31 16.51
C ARG A 5 1.70 -3.23 15.84
N ASP A 6 0.59 -3.51 16.52
CA ASP A 6 -0.60 -3.87 15.77
C ASP A 6 -0.81 -2.70 14.80
N THR A 7 -0.71 -2.96 13.49
CA THR A 7 -1.25 -2.03 12.51
C THR A 7 -2.75 -2.11 12.68
N VAL A 8 -3.26 -1.44 13.71
CA VAL A 8 -4.67 -1.13 13.83
C VAL A 8 -4.92 -0.18 12.68
N ILE A 9 -5.26 -0.75 11.52
CA ILE A 9 -5.97 -0.02 10.47
C ILE A 9 -7.30 0.28 11.14
N ALA A 10 -7.34 1.36 11.92
CA ALA A 10 -8.58 1.82 12.50
C ALA A 10 -9.56 1.94 11.32
N GLU A 11 -10.77 1.43 11.49
CA GLU A 11 -11.88 1.86 10.66
C GLU A 11 -12.15 3.32 11.01
N ASP A 12 -11.25 4.19 10.55
CA ASP A 12 -11.41 5.62 10.65
C ASP A 12 -12.55 5.95 9.69
N LYS A 13 -13.70 6.28 10.28
CA LYS A 13 -14.93 6.63 9.56
C LYS A 13 -14.74 7.85 8.65
N ASN A 14 -13.65 8.60 8.83
CA ASN A 14 -13.26 9.71 7.97
C ASN A 14 -12.42 9.27 6.76
N THR A 15 -11.94 8.02 6.71
CA THR A 15 -11.18 7.49 5.57
C THR A 15 -12.07 7.32 4.35
N CYS A 16 -11.82 8.12 3.32
CA CYS A 16 -12.54 8.00 2.05
C CYS A 16 -11.92 6.94 1.13
N PHE A 17 -10.60 6.73 1.21
CA PHE A 17 -9.89 5.85 0.27
C PHE A 17 -8.78 5.04 0.92
N LYS A 18 -8.54 3.84 0.38
CA LYS A 18 -7.39 3.01 0.75
C LYS A 18 -6.57 2.61 -0.46
N ILE A 19 -5.26 2.84 -0.42
CA ILE A 19 -4.31 2.37 -1.40
C ILE A 19 -3.63 1.13 -0.82
N VAL A 20 -3.94 -0.04 -1.37
CA VAL A 20 -3.31 -1.31 -1.00
C VAL A 20 -2.19 -1.58 -1.97
N VAL A 21 -0.97 -1.74 -1.47
CA VAL A 21 0.19 -2.15 -2.27
C VAL A 21 0.73 -3.45 -1.71
N PHE A 22 0.76 -4.47 -2.56
CA PHE A 22 1.39 -5.75 -2.25
C PHE A 22 2.81 -5.76 -2.82
N ALA A 23 3.78 -6.14 -1.98
CA ALA A 23 5.18 -6.29 -2.37
C ALA A 23 5.66 -7.69 -2.02
N ASP A 24 6.09 -8.42 -3.04
CA ASP A 24 6.67 -9.75 -2.89
C ASP A 24 8.19 -9.68 -2.61
N SER A 25 8.67 -10.54 -1.71
CA SER A 25 10.10 -10.73 -1.48
C SER A 25 10.75 -11.68 -2.49
N LEU A 26 10.01 -12.14 -3.51
CA LEU A 26 10.54 -13.05 -4.52
C LEU A 26 11.65 -12.39 -5.37
N GLY A 27 11.72 -11.05 -5.39
CA GLY A 27 12.91 -10.31 -5.79
C GLY A 27 13.80 -10.05 -4.57
N CYS A 28 14.88 -10.82 -4.42
CA CYS A 28 15.91 -10.60 -3.42
C CYS A 28 16.62 -9.26 -3.68
N GLN A 29 16.04 -8.14 -3.23
CA GLN A 29 16.69 -6.84 -3.03
C GLN A 29 15.71 -5.84 -2.38
N PRO A 30 16.19 -4.84 -1.63
CA PRO A 30 15.43 -3.66 -1.17
C PRO A 30 14.76 -2.82 -2.28
N CYS A 31 14.80 -3.29 -3.53
CA CYS A 31 14.41 -2.60 -4.75
C CYS A 31 12.97 -2.85 -5.20
N ASN A 32 12.27 -3.90 -4.72
CA ASN A 32 10.91 -4.19 -5.18
C ASN A 32 9.85 -3.24 -4.61
N LEU A 33 9.96 -2.83 -3.33
CA LEU A 33 8.97 -1.91 -2.74
C LEU A 33 9.24 -0.45 -3.14
N ARG A 34 10.38 -0.12 -3.76
CA ARG A 34 10.72 1.25 -4.18
C ARG A 34 10.46 2.25 -3.05
N LEU A 35 10.97 1.97 -1.84
CA LEU A 35 10.63 2.66 -0.59
C LEU A 35 10.74 4.19 -0.68
N GLY A 36 11.75 4.72 -1.38
CA GLY A 36 11.88 6.16 -1.63
C GLY A 36 10.73 6.73 -2.49
N GLU A 37 10.32 6.00 -3.52
CA GLU A 37 9.16 6.35 -4.36
C GLU A 37 7.85 6.26 -3.57
N LEU A 38 7.68 5.19 -2.77
CA LEU A 38 6.54 5.05 -1.87
C LEU A 38 6.43 6.26 -0.93
N GLY A 39 7.53 6.66 -0.29
CA GLY A 39 7.57 7.83 0.58
C GLY A 39 7.17 9.13 -0.13
N LEU A 40 7.58 9.31 -1.40
CA LEU A 40 7.16 10.47 -2.20
C LEU A 40 5.65 10.43 -2.51
N LYS A 41 5.11 9.29 -2.94
CA LYS A 41 3.68 9.14 -3.26
C LYS A 41 2.79 9.27 -2.04
N VAL A 42 3.21 8.75 -0.89
CA VAL A 42 2.52 8.92 0.41
C VAL A 42 2.42 10.40 0.75
N ARG A 43 3.54 11.15 0.70
CA ARG A 43 3.53 12.59 0.96
C ARG A 43 2.66 13.36 -0.03
N GLU A 44 2.77 13.04 -1.31
CA GLU A 44 2.01 13.71 -2.37
C GLU A 44 0.50 13.52 -2.17
N ILE A 45 0.02 12.29 -1.95
CA ILE A 45 -1.42 12.09 -1.81
C ILE A 45 -1.96 12.61 -0.48
N LYS A 46 -1.18 12.55 0.60
CA LYS A 46 -1.58 13.15 1.88
C LYS A 46 -1.76 14.66 1.78
N TYR A 47 -1.02 15.32 0.89
CA TYR A 47 -1.26 16.73 0.55
C TYR A 47 -2.55 16.94 -0.28
N ILE A 48 -2.92 15.99 -1.13
CA ILE A 48 -4.13 16.06 -1.98
C ILE A 48 -5.40 15.75 -1.19
N ASN A 49 -5.35 14.71 -0.35
CA ASN A 49 -6.45 14.25 0.47
C ASN A 49 -5.87 13.51 1.71
N GLU A 50 -6.02 14.12 2.88
CA GLU A 50 -5.50 13.58 4.13
C GLU A 50 -6.17 12.24 4.55
N ASN A 51 -7.39 12.00 4.06
CA ASN A 51 -8.22 10.83 4.35
C ASN A 51 -7.90 9.61 3.47
N VAL A 52 -6.78 9.62 2.75
CA VAL A 52 -6.27 8.45 2.02
C VAL A 52 -5.36 7.63 2.93
N HIS A 53 -5.70 6.37 3.16
CA HIS A 53 -4.87 5.44 3.94
C HIS A 53 -4.08 4.52 3.03
N PHE A 54 -2.85 4.18 3.42
CA PHE A 54 -2.05 3.19 2.73
C PHE A 54 -2.00 1.90 3.53
N VAL A 55 -2.11 0.77 2.84
CA VAL A 55 -1.94 -0.57 3.40
C VAL A 55 -0.86 -1.26 2.58
N ILE A 56 0.34 -1.36 3.14
CA ILE A 56 1.48 -1.96 2.46
C ILE A 56 1.67 -3.36 3.01
N ILE A 57 1.47 -4.35 2.16
CA ILE A 57 1.53 -5.77 2.50
C ILE A 57 2.84 -6.31 1.96
N VAL A 58 3.68 -6.82 2.85
CA VAL A 58 5.04 -7.28 2.55
C VAL A 58 5.08 -8.78 2.79
N GLN A 59 5.14 -9.55 1.71
CA GLN A 59 5.43 -10.97 1.79
C GLN A 59 6.95 -11.15 1.85
N ASN A 60 7.55 -10.98 3.04
CA ASN A 60 8.98 -11.20 3.28
C ASN A 60 9.18 -11.92 4.63
N SER A 61 10.06 -12.91 4.65
CA SER A 61 10.46 -13.61 5.88
C SER A 61 11.55 -12.88 6.67
N ASP A 62 12.36 -12.03 6.03
CA ASP A 62 13.41 -11.23 6.66
C ASP A 62 12.92 -9.80 6.93
N TYR A 63 12.13 -9.66 8.01
CA TYR A 63 11.57 -8.38 8.43
C TYR A 63 12.63 -7.40 8.97
N HIS A 64 13.73 -7.91 9.54
CA HIS A 64 14.72 -7.07 10.19
C HIS A 64 15.51 -6.21 9.19
N SER A 65 15.95 -6.81 8.08
CA SER A 65 16.61 -6.08 7.01
C SER A 65 15.65 -5.07 6.35
N PHE A 66 14.41 -5.49 6.11
CA PHE A 66 13.38 -4.63 5.54
C PHE A 66 13.08 -3.40 6.41
N GLU A 67 12.86 -3.58 7.71
CA GLU A 67 12.60 -2.49 8.66
C GLU A 67 13.77 -1.49 8.69
N HIS A 68 15.01 -1.98 8.62
CA HIS A 68 16.18 -1.11 8.56
C HIS A 68 16.13 -0.17 7.35
N ASP A 69 15.83 -0.70 6.16
CA ASP A 69 15.74 0.11 4.93
C ASP A 69 14.51 1.03 4.92
N ALA A 70 13.37 0.54 5.44
CA ALA A 70 12.14 1.30 5.56
C ALA A 70 12.31 2.50 6.48
N HIS A 71 12.97 2.33 7.63
CA HIS A 71 13.25 3.41 8.57
C HIS A 71 14.02 4.59 7.95
N HIS A 72 14.90 4.34 6.97
CA HIS A 72 15.66 5.41 6.30
C HIS A 72 14.83 6.17 5.26
N ASN A 73 13.87 5.52 4.61
CA ASN A 73 13.12 6.09 3.47
C ASN A 73 11.75 6.65 3.87
N ILE A 74 11.08 5.98 4.80
CA ILE A 74 9.73 6.29 5.24
C ILE A 74 9.59 5.94 6.74
N PRO A 75 10.24 6.72 7.62
CA PRO A 75 10.29 6.43 9.05
C PRO A 75 8.89 6.37 9.66
N ASP A 76 8.72 5.47 10.63
CA ASP A 76 7.49 5.26 11.41
C ASP A 76 6.24 4.91 10.60
N PHE A 77 6.41 4.49 9.34
CA PHE A 77 5.31 4.04 8.50
C PHE A 77 4.95 2.57 8.79
N PRO A 78 3.65 2.23 8.91
CA PRO A 78 3.22 0.87 9.23
C PRO A 78 3.27 -0.07 8.02
N PHE A 79 3.73 -1.31 8.25
CA PHE A 79 3.72 -2.39 7.26
C PHE A 79 2.96 -3.61 7.79
N VAL A 80 2.26 -4.31 6.90
CA VAL A 80 1.60 -5.59 7.19
C VAL A 80 2.50 -6.71 6.69
N TYR A 81 3.08 -7.47 7.62
CA TYR A 81 3.94 -8.60 7.27
C TYR A 81 3.12 -9.87 7.04
N ASP A 82 3.20 -10.41 5.82
CA ASP A 82 2.50 -11.61 5.40
C ASP A 82 3.49 -12.65 4.85
N PRO A 83 4.35 -13.24 5.69
CA PRO A 83 5.42 -14.14 5.24
C PRO A 83 4.87 -15.40 4.53
N THR A 84 3.62 -15.75 4.79
CA THR A 84 2.94 -16.92 4.22
C THR A 84 2.17 -16.62 2.93
N GLY A 85 2.06 -15.35 2.51
CA GLY A 85 1.27 -14.95 1.34
C GLY A 85 -0.23 -15.18 1.51
N LEU A 86 -0.73 -15.15 2.75
CA LEU A 86 -2.15 -15.36 3.05
C LEU A 86 -3.05 -14.35 2.35
N PHE A 87 -2.60 -13.11 2.17
CA PHE A 87 -3.35 -12.06 1.48
C PHE A 87 -3.75 -12.48 0.06
N LEU A 88 -2.82 -13.05 -0.70
CA LEU A 88 -3.10 -13.51 -2.06
C LEU A 88 -4.09 -14.68 -2.05
N THR A 89 -3.86 -15.66 -1.17
CA THR A 89 -4.65 -16.89 -1.10
C THR A 89 -6.09 -16.67 -0.63
N VAL A 90 -6.31 -15.86 0.41
CA VAL A 90 -7.65 -15.61 0.99
C VAL A 90 -8.52 -14.78 0.06
N ASN A 91 -7.91 -13.92 -0.76
CA ASN A 91 -8.62 -13.07 -1.73
C ASN A 91 -8.68 -13.70 -3.14
N ASP A 92 -8.20 -14.93 -3.32
CA ASP A 92 -8.16 -15.66 -4.60
C ASP A 92 -7.57 -14.81 -5.75
N LEU A 93 -6.46 -14.12 -5.46
CA LEU A 93 -5.83 -13.21 -6.41
C LEU A 93 -5.04 -14.01 -7.47
N PRO A 94 -5.07 -13.60 -8.75
CA PRO A 94 -4.28 -14.25 -9.80
C PRO A 94 -2.79 -14.22 -9.49
N ASP A 95 -2.00 -15.20 -9.92
CA ASP A 95 -0.54 -15.20 -9.71
C ASP A 95 0.20 -14.00 -10.34
N ASP A 96 -0.43 -13.34 -11.32
CA ASP A 96 0.14 -12.16 -11.98
C ASP A 96 0.13 -10.94 -11.04
N ASN A 97 1.34 -10.53 -10.61
CA ASN A 97 1.57 -9.47 -9.63
C ASN A 97 0.98 -8.10 -10.00
N ARG A 98 0.65 -7.88 -11.28
CA ARG A 98 -0.02 -6.65 -11.73
C ARG A 98 -1.41 -6.51 -11.12
N PHE A 99 -2.00 -7.59 -10.61
CA PHE A 99 -3.34 -7.59 -10.00
C PHE A 99 -3.33 -7.64 -8.48
N HIS A 100 -2.19 -7.41 -7.81
CA HIS A 100 -2.09 -7.51 -6.34
C HIS A 100 -2.21 -6.18 -5.59
N SER A 101 -2.39 -5.07 -6.31
CA SER A 101 -2.48 -3.73 -5.71
C SER A 101 -3.75 -3.01 -6.15
N PHE A 102 -4.32 -2.19 -5.27
CA PHE A 102 -5.68 -1.70 -5.40
C PHE A 102 -5.83 -0.26 -4.90
N LEU A 103 -6.72 0.49 -5.54
CA LEU A 103 -7.38 1.64 -4.92
C LEU A 103 -8.77 1.19 -4.49
N LEU A 104 -9.11 1.38 -3.22
CA LEU A 104 -10.40 1.04 -2.64
C LEU A 104 -11.11 2.31 -2.18
N ASP A 105 -12.45 2.30 -2.24
CA ASP A 105 -13.28 3.27 -1.55
C ASP A 105 -13.43 2.94 -0.04
N ARG A 106 -14.18 3.77 0.68
CA ARG A 106 -14.53 3.60 2.09
C ARG A 106 -15.25 2.28 2.42
N ASN A 107 -15.89 1.65 1.44
CA ASN A 107 -16.63 0.39 1.59
C ASN A 107 -15.80 -0.82 1.13
N ASN A 108 -14.49 -0.64 0.91
CA ASN A 108 -13.58 -1.66 0.38
C ASN A 108 -13.88 -2.10 -1.05
N LYS A 109 -14.67 -1.33 -1.80
CA LYS A 109 -14.90 -1.62 -3.21
C LYS A 109 -13.67 -1.22 -4.02
N ILE A 110 -13.22 -2.13 -4.87
CA ILE A 110 -12.11 -1.87 -5.80
C ILE A 110 -12.55 -0.81 -6.83
N LEU A 111 -11.83 0.31 -6.83
CA LEU A 111 -11.95 1.40 -7.81
C LEU A 111 -10.93 1.23 -8.94
N LEU A 112 -9.69 0.85 -8.60
CA LEU A 112 -8.60 0.60 -9.55
C LEU A 112 -7.80 -0.63 -9.13
N VAL A 113 -7.19 -1.29 -10.11
CA VAL A 113 -6.24 -2.40 -9.94
C VAL A 113 -4.92 -2.03 -10.60
N GLY A 114 -3.81 -2.36 -9.96
CA GLY A 114 -2.45 -2.15 -10.46
C GLY A 114 -1.52 -1.56 -9.39
N ASN A 115 -0.23 -1.88 -9.47
CA ASN A 115 0.78 -1.30 -8.58
C ASN A 115 1.16 0.12 -9.07
N PRO A 116 0.85 1.20 -8.32
CA PRO A 116 1.20 2.55 -8.72
C PRO A 116 2.71 2.83 -8.62
N LEU A 117 3.49 1.99 -7.93
CA LEU A 117 4.95 2.13 -7.81
C LEU A 117 5.62 1.68 -9.11
N GLY A 118 6.52 2.52 -9.64
CA GLY A 118 7.15 2.33 -10.94
C GLY A 118 6.25 2.63 -12.14
N ASN A 119 5.03 3.14 -11.92
CA ASN A 119 4.07 3.45 -12.98
C ASN A 119 3.39 4.81 -12.76
N ASP A 120 4.01 5.87 -13.29
CA ASP A 120 3.53 7.25 -13.11
C ASP A 120 2.17 7.51 -13.77
N ASN A 121 1.91 6.88 -14.91
CA ASN A 121 0.60 7.00 -15.58
C ASN A 121 -0.53 6.43 -14.72
N LEU A 122 -0.30 5.28 -14.08
CA LEU A 122 -1.25 4.70 -13.13
C LEU A 122 -1.37 5.55 -11.87
N TRP A 123 -0.27 6.17 -11.42
CA TRP A 123 -0.31 7.07 -10.27
C TRP A 123 -1.15 8.33 -10.52
N GLU A 124 -1.04 8.93 -11.71
CA GLU A 124 -1.93 10.03 -12.11
C GLU A 124 -3.40 9.60 -12.15
N LEU A 125 -3.67 8.35 -12.59
CA LEU A 125 -5.02 7.80 -12.57
C LEU A 125 -5.57 7.69 -11.13
N TYR A 126 -4.75 7.21 -10.18
CA TYR A 126 -5.12 7.16 -8.76
C TYR A 126 -5.47 8.55 -8.22
N LYS A 127 -4.59 9.54 -8.44
CA LYS A 127 -4.80 10.92 -8.00
C LYS A 127 -6.07 11.53 -8.61
N ARG A 128 -6.32 11.28 -9.91
CA ARG A 128 -7.53 11.74 -10.59
C ARG A 128 -8.79 11.13 -9.98
N GLN A 129 -8.83 9.81 -9.81
CA GLN A 129 -9.99 9.12 -9.21
C GLN A 129 -10.30 9.63 -7.80
N ILE A 130 -9.27 9.78 -6.96
CA ILE A 130 -9.44 10.31 -5.59
C ILE A 130 -10.03 11.73 -5.63
N ARG A 131 -9.49 12.63 -6.47
CA ARG A 131 -10.01 14.01 -6.60
C ARG A 131 -11.45 14.05 -7.08
N GLU A 132 -11.78 13.28 -8.11
CA GLU A 132 -13.13 13.24 -8.70
C GLU A 132 -14.20 12.72 -7.74
N LEU A 133 -13.85 11.73 -6.91
CA LEU A 133 -14.78 11.15 -5.94
C LEU A 133 -14.88 12.02 -4.69
N THR A 134 -13.79 12.63 -4.23
CA THR A 134 -13.82 13.59 -3.11
C THR A 134 -14.68 14.80 -3.43
N ALA A 135 -14.71 15.27 -4.68
CA ALA A 135 -15.51 16.43 -5.10
C ALA A 135 -17.02 16.12 -5.22
N LYS A 136 -17.43 14.85 -5.13
CA LYS A 136 -18.83 14.41 -5.24
C LYS A 136 -19.47 14.07 -3.89
N GLU A 137 -18.67 13.96 -2.83
CA GLU A 137 -19.11 13.80 -1.43
C GLU A 137 -19.41 15.16 -0.81
#